data_AF-A0A7W5CJ01-F1
#
_entry.id   AF-A0A7W5CJ01-F1
#
_cell.length_a   1.000
_cell.length_b   1.000
_cell.length_c   1.000
_cell.angle_alpha   90.00
_cell.angle_beta   90.00
_cell.angle_gamma   90.00
#
_symmetry.space_group_name_H-M   'P 1'
#
loop_
_entity.id
_entity.type
_entity.pdbx_description
1 polymer ?
#
loop_
_entity_poly.entity_id
_entity_poly.type
_entity_poly.pdbx_seq_one_letter_code
_entity_poly.pdbx_strand_id
1 'polypeptide(L)'
;MTTRISRAELAARVASDIPEGAVVNLGIGAPTLVADYLPEGLEIVLHTENGMLGMGPAPERGRVDPDLINAGKQPVTALAGAAYFHHADSFAMMRGGHLDVCVLGAFQVSAGGDLANWSTGEPGAIPAVGGAMDLAIGAKDVYVMTDLLTKGGEPKLVAACTYPLTGVGCVSRVYTDHGVFDVTPDGFRVRELFGDNTHGEIESLLGLRLEV
;
A
#
# COMPACT_ATOMS: atom_id res chain seq x y z
N MET A 1 23.26 -15.06 3.99
CA MET A 1 22.13 -15.14 3.06
C MET A 1 21.07 -14.23 3.65
N THR A 2 20.54 -13.27 2.91
CA THR A 2 19.49 -12.41 3.46
C THR A 2 18.18 -13.18 3.56
N THR A 3 17.52 -13.08 4.72
CA THR A 3 16.24 -13.75 4.95
C THR A 3 15.12 -12.93 4.32
N ARG A 4 14.17 -13.60 3.69
CA ARG A 4 12.98 -12.97 3.11
C ARG A 4 11.73 -13.66 3.61
N ILE A 5 10.69 -12.87 3.85
CA ILE A 5 9.35 -13.41 4.07
C ILE A 5 8.57 -13.42 2.75
N SER A 6 7.60 -14.32 2.67
CA SER A 6 6.70 -14.41 1.54
C SER A 6 5.75 -13.20 1.49
N ARG A 7 5.14 -12.98 0.32
CA ARG A 7 4.15 -11.91 0.14
C ARG A 7 2.91 -12.07 1.03
N ALA A 8 2.53 -13.31 1.32
CA ALA A 8 1.44 -13.65 2.24
C ALA A 8 1.77 -13.22 3.68
N GLU A 9 2.96 -13.57 4.16
CA GLU A 9 3.46 -13.16 5.48
C GLU A 9 3.59 -11.63 5.56
N LEU A 10 4.05 -10.98 4.50
CA LEU A 10 4.12 -9.52 4.44
C LEU A 10 2.72 -8.87 4.49
N ALA A 11 1.73 -9.42 3.78
CA ALA A 11 0.36 -8.93 3.83
C ALA A 11 -0.24 -9.07 5.24
N ALA A 12 0.00 -10.20 5.91
CA ALA A 12 -0.39 -10.42 7.29
C ALA A 12 0.27 -9.42 8.25
N ARG A 13 1.55 -9.12 8.03
CA ARG A 13 2.26 -8.12 8.82
C ARG A 13 1.67 -6.71 8.63
N VAL A 14 1.37 -6.30 7.40
CA VAL A 14 0.67 -5.03 7.13
C VAL A 14 -0.68 -5.02 7.86
N ALA A 15 -1.47 -6.09 7.74
CA ALA A 15 -2.77 -6.20 8.39
C ALA A 15 -2.70 -6.03 9.92
N SER A 16 -1.67 -6.58 10.56
CA SER A 16 -1.46 -6.45 12.02
C SER A 16 -1.11 -5.03 12.50
N ASP A 17 -0.63 -4.15 11.61
CA ASP A 17 -0.32 -2.74 11.91
C ASP A 17 -1.49 -1.81 11.62
N ILE A 18 -2.61 -2.30 11.07
CA ILE A 18 -3.81 -1.51 10.84
C ILE A 18 -4.55 -1.34 12.18
N PRO A 19 -4.83 -0.10 12.62
CA PRO A 19 -5.54 0.14 13.87
C PRO A 19 -6.99 -0.36 13.85
N GLU A 20 -7.48 -0.77 15.02
CA GLU A 20 -8.90 -1.02 15.24
C GLU A 20 -9.76 0.21 14.91
N GLY A 21 -10.87 0.01 14.22
CA GLY A 21 -11.79 1.07 13.80
C GLY A 21 -11.34 1.86 12.57
N ALA A 22 -10.21 1.49 11.94
CA ALA A 22 -9.66 2.22 10.81
C ALA A 22 -10.52 2.08 9.54
N VAL A 23 -10.67 3.19 8.82
CA VAL A 23 -11.16 3.21 7.45
C VAL A 23 -9.98 3.07 6.50
N VAL A 24 -9.96 1.97 5.74
CA VAL A 24 -8.78 1.53 4.97
C VAL A 24 -9.08 1.45 3.49
N ASN A 25 -8.16 1.94 2.66
CA ASN A 25 -8.17 1.67 1.23
C ASN A 25 -6.95 0.84 0.82
N LEU A 26 -7.19 -0.19 0.00
CA LEU A 26 -6.14 -1.09 -0.50
C LEU A 26 -5.99 -0.90 -2.01
N GLY A 27 -4.81 -0.46 -2.44
CA GLY A 27 -4.46 -0.34 -3.84
C GLY A 27 -4.45 -1.70 -4.56
N ILE A 28 -4.67 -1.68 -5.87
CA ILE A 28 -4.68 -2.89 -6.68
C ILE A 28 -3.34 -3.64 -6.63
N GLY A 29 -3.37 -4.96 -6.78
CA GLY A 29 -2.17 -5.81 -6.83
C GLY A 29 -1.83 -6.44 -5.49
N ALA A 30 -0.57 -6.37 -5.07
CA ALA A 30 -0.13 -6.96 -3.80
C ALA A 30 -0.91 -6.44 -2.57
N PRO A 31 -1.25 -5.13 -2.45
CA PRO A 31 -1.96 -4.63 -1.28
C PRO A 31 -3.36 -5.22 -1.06
N THR A 32 -4.04 -5.70 -2.11
CA THR A 32 -5.37 -6.32 -1.93
C THR A 32 -5.30 -7.60 -1.10
N LEU A 33 -4.15 -8.27 -1.04
CA LEU A 33 -3.95 -9.45 -0.19
C LEU A 33 -4.10 -9.13 1.29
N VAL A 34 -3.88 -7.88 1.72
CA VAL A 34 -4.02 -7.47 3.13
C VAL A 34 -5.42 -7.74 3.65
N ALA A 35 -6.45 -7.61 2.80
CA ALA A 35 -7.84 -7.89 3.17
C ALA A 35 -8.04 -9.33 3.68
N ASP A 36 -7.29 -10.30 3.15
CA ASP A 36 -7.40 -11.72 3.50
C ASP A 36 -6.76 -12.06 4.85
N TYR A 37 -5.98 -11.14 5.44
CA TYR A 37 -5.26 -11.32 6.70
C TYR A 37 -5.69 -10.33 7.80
N LEU A 38 -6.76 -9.55 7.59
CA LEU A 38 -7.29 -8.68 8.63
C LEU A 38 -7.68 -9.52 9.86
N PRO A 39 -7.24 -9.15 11.08
CA PRO A 39 -7.48 -9.95 12.26
C PRO A 39 -8.98 -10.13 12.55
N GLU A 40 -9.36 -11.36 12.88
CA GLU A 40 -10.73 -11.64 13.31
C GLU A 40 -11.08 -10.85 14.59
N GLY A 41 -12.25 -10.24 14.61
CA GLY A 41 -12.75 -9.49 15.77
C GLY A 41 -12.35 -8.02 15.82
N LEU A 42 -11.51 -7.55 14.89
CA LEU A 42 -11.24 -6.13 14.68
C LEU A 42 -12.22 -5.52 13.67
N GLU A 43 -12.78 -4.35 13.97
CA GLU A 43 -13.61 -3.57 13.07
C GLU A 43 -12.73 -2.74 12.13
N ILE A 44 -12.42 -3.29 10.95
CA ILE A 44 -11.69 -2.60 9.89
C ILE A 44 -12.61 -2.39 8.70
N VAL A 45 -12.81 -1.13 8.30
CA VAL A 45 -13.78 -0.76 7.27
C VAL A 45 -13.08 -0.54 5.94
N LEU A 46 -13.28 -1.45 4.99
CA LEU A 46 -12.66 -1.35 3.67
C LEU A 46 -13.44 -0.40 2.74
N HIS A 47 -12.74 0.59 2.21
CA HIS A 47 -13.17 1.54 1.19
C HIS A 47 -12.66 1.12 -0.20
N THR A 48 -13.51 1.22 -1.23
CA THR A 48 -13.12 1.11 -2.63
C THR A 48 -13.50 2.36 -3.43
N GLU A 49 -12.56 2.86 -4.23
CA GLU A 49 -12.63 4.18 -4.90
C GLU A 49 -13.76 4.33 -5.93
N ASN A 50 -14.34 3.20 -6.36
CA ASN A 50 -15.49 3.18 -7.25
C ASN A 50 -16.84 3.38 -6.52
N GLY A 51 -16.84 3.68 -5.21
CA GLY A 51 -18.03 4.19 -4.51
C GLY A 51 -18.65 3.25 -3.49
N MET A 52 -17.84 2.55 -2.69
CA MET A 52 -18.35 1.72 -1.60
C MET A 52 -17.47 1.78 -0.35
N LEU A 53 -18.11 1.76 0.82
CA LEU A 53 -17.50 1.61 2.14
C LEU A 53 -18.10 0.36 2.81
N GLY A 54 -17.29 -0.43 3.49
CA GLY A 54 -17.69 -1.74 4.03
C GLY A 54 -17.60 -2.87 3.00
N MET A 55 -16.58 -2.82 2.14
CA MET A 55 -16.29 -3.89 1.17
C MET A 55 -15.96 -5.19 1.90
N GLY A 56 -16.63 -6.28 1.51
CA GLY A 56 -16.37 -7.64 1.99
C GLY A 56 -15.49 -8.46 1.06
N PRO A 57 -15.29 -9.75 1.36
CA PRO A 57 -14.49 -10.67 0.54
C PRO A 57 -15.15 -10.97 -0.81
N ALA A 58 -14.45 -11.72 -1.65
CA ALA A 58 -15.00 -12.25 -2.89
C ALA A 58 -16.28 -13.08 -2.64
N PRO A 59 -17.29 -12.99 -3.52
CA PRO A 59 -18.53 -13.75 -3.36
C PRO A 59 -18.30 -15.24 -3.60
N GLU A 60 -19.11 -16.07 -2.94
CA GLU A 60 -19.19 -17.50 -3.23
C GLU A 60 -19.56 -17.75 -4.70
N ARG A 61 -19.15 -18.91 -5.23
CA ARG A 61 -19.48 -19.31 -6.59
C ARG A 61 -21.01 -19.30 -6.80
N GLY A 62 -21.46 -18.56 -7.80
CA GLY A 62 -22.90 -18.41 -8.12
C GLY A 62 -23.60 -17.25 -7.39
N ARG A 63 -22.90 -16.51 -6.53
CA ARG A 63 -23.36 -15.28 -5.88
C ARG A 63 -22.73 -14.01 -6.47
N VAL A 64 -22.13 -14.13 -7.65
CA VAL A 64 -21.51 -12.99 -8.35
C VAL A 64 -22.59 -12.03 -8.81
N ASP A 65 -22.47 -10.79 -8.38
CA ASP A 65 -23.25 -9.66 -8.86
C ASP A 65 -22.34 -8.81 -9.77
N PRO A 66 -22.67 -8.63 -11.06
CA PRO A 66 -21.85 -7.86 -11.98
C PRO A 66 -21.77 -6.37 -11.63
N ASP A 67 -22.71 -5.84 -10.85
CA ASP A 67 -22.73 -4.43 -10.44
C ASP A 67 -21.90 -4.19 -9.16
N LEU A 68 -21.48 -5.26 -8.47
CA LEU A 68 -20.74 -5.18 -7.21
C LEU A 68 -19.28 -5.61 -7.38
N ILE A 69 -18.44 -4.63 -7.71
CA ILE A 69 -17.01 -4.82 -7.96
C ILE A 69 -16.14 -3.87 -7.13
N ASN A 70 -14.87 -4.21 -6.93
CA ASN A 70 -13.85 -3.31 -6.39
C ASN A 70 -13.13 -2.51 -7.50
N ALA A 71 -12.19 -1.64 -7.11
CA ALA A 71 -11.35 -0.85 -8.02
C ALA A 71 -10.56 -1.70 -9.06
N GLY A 72 -10.23 -2.94 -8.68
CA GLY A 72 -9.59 -3.94 -9.53
C GLY A 72 -10.53 -4.64 -10.52
N LYS A 73 -11.81 -4.26 -10.58
CA LYS A 73 -12.87 -4.91 -11.37
C LYS A 73 -13.10 -6.37 -10.99
N GLN A 74 -12.81 -6.73 -9.74
CA GLN A 74 -13.09 -8.05 -9.20
C GLN A 74 -14.43 -8.01 -8.45
N PRO A 75 -15.28 -9.05 -8.58
CA PRO A 75 -16.50 -9.17 -7.80
C PRO A 75 -16.21 -9.22 -6.30
N VAL A 76 -17.00 -8.51 -5.51
CA VAL A 76 -16.90 -8.45 -4.06
C VAL A 76 -18.27 -8.61 -3.42
N THR A 77 -18.31 -8.65 -2.09
CA THR A 77 -19.54 -8.60 -1.30
C THR A 77 -19.61 -7.29 -0.52
N ALA A 78 -20.78 -6.99 0.03
CA ALA A 78 -20.99 -5.85 0.92
C ALA A 78 -21.24 -6.38 2.34
N LEU A 79 -20.49 -5.88 3.32
CA LEU A 79 -20.68 -6.25 4.73
C LEU A 79 -21.90 -5.54 5.32
N ALA A 80 -22.34 -5.99 6.50
CA ALA A 80 -23.39 -5.30 7.24
C ALA A 80 -22.95 -3.86 7.55
N GLY A 81 -23.83 -2.88 7.29
CA GLY A 81 -23.50 -1.46 7.43
C GLY A 81 -22.79 -0.83 6.23
N ALA A 82 -22.55 -1.58 5.15
CA ALA A 82 -21.97 -1.03 3.94
C ALA A 82 -22.80 0.10 3.34
N ALA A 83 -22.11 1.07 2.73
CA ALA A 83 -22.72 2.23 2.08
C ALA A 83 -22.18 2.38 0.65
N TYR A 84 -23.08 2.74 -0.26
CA TYR A 84 -22.74 3.11 -1.64
C TYR A 84 -22.85 4.61 -1.82
N PHE A 85 -21.97 5.16 -2.64
CA PHE A 85 -21.94 6.59 -2.93
C PHE A 85 -21.39 6.84 -4.33
N HIS A 86 -21.65 8.03 -4.85
CA HIS A 86 -21.13 8.42 -6.15
C HIS A 86 -19.60 8.56 -6.09
N HIS A 87 -18.91 8.29 -7.20
CA HIS A 87 -17.44 8.38 -7.24
C HIS A 87 -16.91 9.76 -6.79
N ALA A 88 -17.64 10.85 -7.05
CA ALA A 88 -17.28 12.17 -6.56
C ALA A 88 -17.19 12.24 -5.02
N ASP A 89 -18.12 11.58 -4.31
CA ASP A 89 -18.12 11.51 -2.84
C ASP A 89 -16.99 10.60 -2.33
N SER A 90 -16.69 9.50 -3.05
CA SER A 90 -15.55 8.63 -2.75
C SER A 90 -14.23 9.41 -2.77
N PHE A 91 -14.01 10.19 -3.84
CA PHE A 91 -12.82 11.02 -3.95
C PHE A 91 -12.82 12.21 -3.00
N ALA A 92 -14.00 12.71 -2.58
CA ALA A 92 -14.08 13.69 -1.50
C ALA A 92 -13.67 13.08 -0.15
N MET A 93 -14.04 11.82 0.14
CA MET A 93 -13.59 11.09 1.31
C MET A 93 -12.07 10.90 1.32
N MET A 94 -11.50 10.47 0.18
CA MET A 94 -10.06 10.31 -0.01
C MET A 94 -9.34 11.64 0.22
N ARG A 95 -9.65 12.67 -0.59
CA ARG A 95 -8.96 13.96 -0.56
C ARG A 95 -9.21 14.76 0.72
N GLY A 96 -10.31 14.48 1.41
CA GLY A 96 -10.71 15.14 2.65
C GLY A 96 -10.01 14.63 3.91
N GLY A 97 -9.12 13.64 3.82
CA GLY A 97 -8.45 13.12 5.03
C GLY A 97 -9.29 12.14 5.84
N HIS A 98 -10.30 11.51 5.22
CA HIS A 98 -11.23 10.64 5.93
C HIS A 98 -10.85 9.15 5.88
N LEU A 99 -9.81 8.79 5.12
CA LEU A 99 -9.21 7.47 5.16
C LEU A 99 -8.07 7.47 6.18
N ASP A 100 -8.11 6.56 7.15
CA ASP A 100 -7.07 6.45 8.16
C ASP A 100 -5.79 5.86 7.56
N VAL A 101 -5.94 4.75 6.81
CA VAL A 101 -4.80 4.07 6.19
C VAL A 101 -5.07 3.83 4.71
N CYS A 102 -4.06 4.09 3.87
CA CYS A 102 -4.02 3.57 2.51
C CYS A 102 -2.80 2.69 2.32
N VAL A 103 -2.97 1.50 1.73
CA VAL A 103 -1.85 0.61 1.38
C VAL A 103 -1.67 0.58 -0.13
N LEU A 104 -0.51 1.00 -0.62
CA LEU A 104 -0.18 1.09 -2.04
C LEU A 104 1.01 0.20 -2.41
N GLY A 105 1.08 -0.20 -3.68
CA GLY A 105 2.33 -0.69 -4.26
C GLY A 105 3.25 0.46 -4.65
N ALA A 106 4.54 0.16 -4.85
CA ALA A 106 5.51 1.15 -5.31
C ALA A 106 6.53 0.56 -6.29
N PHE A 107 6.98 1.37 -7.25
CA PHE A 107 8.21 1.13 -8.00
C PHE A 107 9.42 1.69 -7.27
N GLN A 108 9.29 2.90 -6.72
CA GLN A 108 10.29 3.54 -5.87
C GLN A 108 9.61 4.28 -4.71
N VAL A 109 10.30 4.31 -3.57
CA VAL A 109 10.02 5.21 -2.46
C VAL A 109 11.30 5.98 -2.13
N SER A 110 11.24 7.31 -2.07
CA SER A 110 12.40 8.12 -1.70
C SER A 110 12.61 8.17 -0.19
N ALA A 111 13.83 8.48 0.25
CA ALA A 111 14.15 8.69 1.66
C ALA A 111 13.34 9.83 2.30
N GLY A 112 12.86 10.79 1.49
CA GLY A 112 11.94 11.83 1.92
C GLY A 112 10.46 11.45 1.87
N GLY A 113 10.13 10.19 1.54
CA GLY A 113 8.74 9.70 1.48
C GLY A 113 8.02 9.93 0.15
N ASP A 114 8.71 10.27 -0.93
CA ASP A 114 8.08 10.39 -2.24
C ASP A 114 7.70 9.03 -2.79
N LEU A 115 6.51 8.92 -3.37
CA LEU A 115 6.01 7.69 -3.97
C LEU A 115 6.09 7.77 -5.49
N ALA A 116 6.64 6.75 -6.15
CA ALA A 116 6.50 6.55 -7.59
C ALA A 116 5.93 5.15 -7.88
N ASN A 117 4.71 5.06 -8.41
CA ASN A 117 4.04 3.78 -8.64
C ASN A 117 3.15 3.67 -9.89
N TRP A 118 3.04 4.72 -10.72
CA TRP A 118 2.13 4.72 -11.87
C TRP A 118 2.83 4.63 -13.24
N SER A 119 4.12 4.96 -13.33
CA SER A 119 4.90 4.89 -14.56
C SER A 119 6.39 4.71 -14.27
N THR A 120 7.09 4.04 -15.18
CA THR A 120 8.55 3.93 -15.21
C THR A 120 9.20 5.00 -16.11
N GLY A 121 8.39 5.87 -16.74
CA GLY A 121 8.86 6.96 -17.60
C GLY A 121 9.17 6.56 -19.05
N GLU A 122 8.81 5.35 -19.48
CA GLU A 122 9.03 4.92 -20.87
C GLU A 122 8.22 5.76 -21.87
N PRO A 123 8.84 6.31 -22.94
CA PRO A 123 8.14 7.08 -23.95
C PRO A 123 7.01 6.27 -24.59
N GLY A 124 5.79 6.84 -24.59
CA GLY A 124 4.61 6.18 -25.17
C GLY A 124 3.89 5.19 -24.24
N ALA A 125 4.37 5.00 -23.01
CA ALA A 125 3.61 4.25 -22.01
C ALA A 125 2.28 4.94 -21.71
N ILE A 126 1.19 4.17 -21.74
CA ILE A 126 -0.15 4.69 -21.43
C ILE A 126 -0.20 4.98 -19.92
N PRO A 127 -0.48 6.22 -19.49
CA PRO A 127 -0.56 6.55 -18.07
C PRO A 127 -1.74 5.81 -17.43
N ALA A 128 -1.47 5.09 -16.35
CA ALA A 128 -2.47 4.38 -15.56
C ALA A 128 -2.35 4.78 -14.07
N VAL A 129 -2.68 6.03 -13.77
CA VAL A 129 -2.57 6.57 -12.40
C VAL A 129 -3.73 6.13 -11.50
N GLY A 130 -4.93 5.97 -12.05
CA GLY A 130 -6.14 5.64 -11.27
C GLY A 130 -6.38 6.63 -10.13
N GLY A 131 -6.88 6.16 -8.98
CA GLY A 131 -7.01 6.96 -7.75
C GLY A 131 -5.73 7.15 -6.94
N ALA A 132 -4.56 6.68 -7.42
CA ALA A 132 -3.34 6.60 -6.60
C ALA A 132 -2.85 7.96 -6.08
N MET A 133 -3.00 9.03 -6.88
CA MET A 133 -2.60 10.39 -6.46
C MET A 133 -3.50 10.93 -5.34
N ASP A 134 -4.83 10.77 -5.45
CA ASP A 134 -5.76 11.21 -4.41
C ASP A 134 -5.59 10.39 -3.12
N LEU A 135 -5.31 9.09 -3.22
CA LEU A 135 -5.00 8.24 -2.05
C LEU A 135 -3.71 8.66 -1.37
N ALA A 136 -2.64 8.83 -2.16
CA ALA A 136 -1.33 9.16 -1.65
C ALA A 136 -1.31 10.49 -0.91
N ILE A 137 -2.09 11.48 -1.35
CA ILE A 137 -2.12 12.79 -0.70
C ILE A 137 -3.23 12.88 0.36
N GLY A 138 -4.30 12.11 0.21
CA GLY A 138 -5.52 12.24 1.00
C GLY A 138 -5.58 11.36 2.25
N ALA A 139 -4.96 10.17 2.26
CA ALA A 139 -4.99 9.32 3.44
C ALA A 139 -4.14 9.90 4.58
N LYS A 140 -4.55 9.66 5.84
CA LYS A 140 -3.79 10.12 7.02
C LYS A 140 -2.43 9.43 7.12
N ASP A 141 -2.41 8.11 6.89
CA ASP A 141 -1.20 7.32 6.79
C ASP A 141 -1.16 6.54 5.46
N VAL A 142 -0.06 6.70 4.72
CA VAL A 142 0.19 5.94 3.49
C VAL A 142 1.25 4.88 3.76
N TYR A 143 0.84 3.62 3.68
CA TYR A 143 1.70 2.45 3.76
C TYR A 143 2.05 1.96 2.36
N VAL A 144 3.29 1.54 2.16
CA VAL A 144 3.74 0.90 0.92
C VAL A 144 4.02 -0.57 1.19
N MET A 145 3.45 -1.46 0.39
CA MET A 145 3.77 -2.89 0.38
C MET A 145 4.50 -3.24 -0.92
N THR A 146 5.76 -3.67 -0.83
CA THR A 146 6.60 -3.86 -2.03
C THR A 146 7.78 -4.80 -1.77
N ASP A 147 8.36 -5.43 -2.78
CA ASP A 147 9.66 -6.12 -2.60
C ASP A 147 10.77 -5.07 -2.37
N LEU A 148 11.80 -5.35 -1.56
CA LEU A 148 12.91 -4.41 -1.32
C LEU A 148 13.69 -4.11 -2.59
N LEU A 149 13.88 -5.15 -3.42
CA LEU A 149 14.64 -5.11 -4.66
C LEU A 149 13.73 -5.41 -5.85
N THR A 150 14.09 -4.90 -7.02
CA THR A 150 13.51 -5.34 -8.29
C THR A 150 13.95 -6.79 -8.59
N LYS A 151 13.42 -7.35 -9.70
CA LYS A 151 13.93 -8.61 -10.25
C LYS A 151 15.39 -8.53 -10.74
N GLY A 152 15.86 -7.33 -11.10
CA GLY A 152 17.24 -7.07 -11.51
C GLY A 152 18.20 -6.88 -10.33
N GLY A 153 17.67 -6.76 -9.11
CA GLY A 153 18.45 -6.56 -7.89
C GLY A 153 18.65 -5.08 -7.53
N GLU A 154 18.06 -4.14 -8.28
CA GLU A 154 18.12 -2.72 -7.93
C GLU A 154 17.23 -2.41 -6.70
N PRO A 155 17.67 -1.53 -5.78
CA PRO A 155 16.89 -1.14 -4.63
C PRO A 155 15.69 -0.28 -5.02
N LYS A 156 14.57 -0.50 -4.33
CA LYS A 156 13.33 0.28 -4.52
C LYS A 156 13.15 1.37 -3.46
N LEU A 157 13.88 1.29 -2.36
CA LEU A 157 14.04 2.40 -1.41
C LEU A 157 15.28 3.18 -1.85
N VAL A 158 15.11 4.44 -2.23
CA VAL A 158 16.13 5.24 -2.93
C VAL A 158 16.32 6.59 -2.26
N ALA A 159 17.46 7.26 -2.50
CA ALA A 159 17.66 8.63 -1.99
C ALA A 159 16.64 9.60 -2.59
N ALA A 160 16.40 9.50 -3.90
CA ALA A 160 15.42 10.28 -4.65
C ALA A 160 14.82 9.40 -5.74
N CYS A 161 13.51 9.50 -5.97
CA CYS A 161 12.86 8.80 -7.07
C CYS A 161 13.37 9.33 -8.41
N THR A 162 13.64 8.42 -9.34
CA THR A 162 13.95 8.74 -10.74
C THR A 162 12.74 8.55 -11.65
N TYR A 163 11.76 7.76 -11.21
CA TYR A 163 10.49 7.59 -11.90
C TYR A 163 9.51 8.75 -11.61
N PRO A 164 8.54 9.00 -12.51
CA PRO A 164 7.51 10.00 -12.29
C PRO A 164 6.79 9.81 -10.95
N LEU A 165 6.72 10.88 -10.17
CA LEU A 165 6.11 10.86 -8.86
C LEU A 165 4.59 10.70 -8.93
N THR A 166 4.07 10.04 -7.90
CA THR A 166 2.65 9.87 -7.57
C THR A 166 2.26 10.84 -6.47
N GLY A 167 3.10 10.94 -5.43
CA GLY A 167 2.95 11.89 -4.34
C GLY A 167 4.32 12.25 -3.78
N VAL A 168 4.44 13.47 -3.24
CA VAL A 168 5.66 13.99 -2.63
C VAL A 168 5.53 13.85 -1.12
N GLY A 169 6.54 13.28 -0.46
CA GLY A 169 6.62 13.16 0.99
C GLY A 169 5.38 12.57 1.67
N CYS A 170 4.71 11.63 1.01
CA CYS A 170 3.42 11.10 1.45
C CYS A 170 3.51 9.75 2.16
N VAL A 171 4.56 8.98 1.89
CA VAL A 171 4.72 7.64 2.47
C VAL A 171 5.15 7.75 3.93
N SER A 172 4.39 7.09 4.82
CA SER A 172 4.67 7.04 6.26
C SER A 172 5.46 5.78 6.64
N ARG A 173 5.20 4.65 5.97
CA ARG A 173 5.84 3.36 6.25
C ARG A 173 5.97 2.50 5.00
N VAL A 174 7.07 1.77 4.90
CA VAL A 174 7.36 0.81 3.82
C VAL A 174 7.54 -0.58 4.41
N TYR A 175 6.75 -1.53 3.90
CA TYR A 175 6.81 -2.94 4.22
C TYR A 175 7.46 -3.66 3.05
N THR A 176 8.56 -4.37 3.33
CA THR A 176 9.30 -5.13 2.33
C THR A 176 9.49 -6.58 2.72
N ASP A 177 9.85 -7.42 1.76
CA ASP A 177 10.22 -8.81 2.02
C ASP A 177 11.41 -8.98 2.98
N HIS A 178 12.17 -7.92 3.27
CA HIS A 178 13.35 -7.93 4.17
C HIS A 178 13.12 -7.27 5.53
N GLY A 179 12.12 -6.39 5.65
CA GLY A 179 11.85 -5.63 6.86
C GLY A 179 10.82 -4.51 6.67
N VAL A 180 10.52 -3.84 7.77
CA VAL A 180 9.60 -2.70 7.86
C VAL A 180 10.39 -1.44 8.20
N PHE A 181 10.10 -0.35 7.49
CA PHE A 181 10.79 0.92 7.61
C PHE A 181 9.78 2.05 7.82
N ASP A 182 9.93 2.81 8.89
CA ASP A 182 9.22 4.09 9.04
C ASP A 182 9.95 5.15 8.19
N VAL A 183 9.20 6.04 7.55
CA VAL A 183 9.74 7.22 6.87
C VAL A 183 9.70 8.37 7.85
N THR A 184 10.87 8.97 8.13
CA THR A 184 11.02 10.08 9.05
C THR A 184 11.61 11.30 8.33
N PRO A 185 11.62 12.49 8.96
CA PRO A 185 12.28 13.66 8.40
C PRO A 185 13.78 13.45 8.08
N ASP A 186 14.45 12.50 8.74
CA ASP A 186 15.87 12.22 8.58
C ASP A 186 16.17 11.03 7.63
N GLY A 187 15.13 10.35 7.13
CA GLY A 187 15.24 9.21 6.22
C GLY A 187 14.44 7.97 6.62
N PHE A 188 14.89 6.80 6.19
CA PHE A 188 14.28 5.53 6.55
C PHE A 188 14.81 5.05 7.90
N ARG A 189 13.91 4.83 8.86
CA ARG A 189 14.21 4.19 10.14
C ARG A 189 13.76 2.74 10.13
N VAL A 190 14.64 1.83 10.52
CA VAL A 190 14.28 0.42 10.65
C VAL A 190 13.31 0.27 11.82
N ARG A 191 12.11 -0.22 11.52
CA ARG A 191 11.13 -0.63 12.53
C ARG A 191 11.32 -2.10 12.90
N GLU A 192 11.58 -2.93 11.90
CA GLU A 192 11.69 -4.38 12.06
C GLU A 192 12.52 -4.95 10.91
N LEU A 193 13.39 -5.92 11.19
CA LEU A 193 14.07 -6.71 10.16
C LEU A 193 13.65 -8.17 10.30
N PHE A 194 13.48 -8.85 9.18
CA PHE A 194 13.06 -10.24 9.18
C PHE A 194 14.24 -11.21 9.15
N GLY A 195 14.12 -12.29 9.92
CA GLY A 195 15.13 -13.34 10.01
C GLY A 195 16.47 -12.82 10.52
N ASP A 196 17.54 -13.12 9.77
CA ASP A 196 18.91 -12.79 10.17
C ASP A 196 19.42 -11.48 9.55
N ASN A 197 18.54 -10.72 8.87
CA ASN A 197 18.92 -9.45 8.25
C ASN A 197 19.42 -8.46 9.32
N THR A 198 20.57 -7.84 9.04
CA THR A 198 21.15 -6.80 9.89
C THR A 198 21.04 -5.41 9.25
N HIS A 199 21.08 -4.36 10.08
CA HIS A 199 21.10 -2.97 9.58
C HIS A 199 22.19 -2.76 8.50
N GLY A 200 23.43 -3.20 8.77
CA GLY A 200 24.55 -3.01 7.85
C GLY A 200 24.37 -3.74 6.51
N GLU A 201 23.73 -4.91 6.51
CA GLU A 201 23.42 -5.62 5.27
C GLU A 201 22.36 -4.87 4.45
N ILE A 202 21.31 -4.35 5.09
CA ILE A 202 20.28 -3.58 4.39
C ILE A 202 20.85 -2.25 3.88
N GLU A 203 21.65 -1.53 4.66
CA GLU A 203 22.35 -0.32 4.20
C GLU A 203 23.22 -0.61 2.96
N SER A 204 23.96 -1.73 2.99
CA SER A 204 24.78 -2.14 1.86
C SER A 204 23.95 -2.50 0.62
N LEU A 205 22.77 -3.10 0.79
CA LEU A 205 21.87 -3.42 -0.33
C LEU A 205 21.24 -2.17 -0.93
N LEU A 206 20.85 -1.21 -0.08
CA LEU A 206 20.21 0.03 -0.51
C LEU A 206 21.21 1.05 -1.05
N GLY A 207 22.48 0.98 -0.63
CA GLY A 207 23.43 2.07 -0.84
C GLY A 207 23.04 3.35 -0.10
N LEU A 208 22.28 3.21 0.99
CA LEU A 208 21.73 4.29 1.81
C LEU A 208 22.07 4.04 3.27
N ARG A 209 22.22 5.11 4.04
CA ARG A 209 22.26 5.01 5.49
C ARG A 209 20.84 4.98 6.05
N LEU A 210 20.63 4.08 7.00
CA LEU A 210 19.37 3.93 7.70
C LEU A 210 19.49 4.58 9.08
N GLU A 211 18.40 5.14 9.55
CA GLU A 211 18.31 5.55 10.95
C GLU A 211 18.23 4.33 11.86
N VAL A 212 18.84 4.49 13.04
CA VAL A 212 18.84 3.50 14.13
C VAL A 212 17.55 3.59 14.91
#